data_AF-A0A522B5A4-F1
#
_entry.id   AF-A0A522B5A4-F1
#
_cell.length_a   1.000
_cell.length_b   1.000
_cell.length_c   1.000
_cell.angle_alpha   90.00
_cell.angle_beta   90.00
_cell.angle_gamma   90.00
#
_symmetry.space_group_name_H-M   'P 1'
#
loop_
_entity.id
_entity.type
_entity.pdbx_description
1 polymer ?
#
loop_
_entity_poly.entity_id
_entity_poly.type
_entity_poly.pdbx_seq_one_letter_code
_entity_poly.pdbx_strand_id
1 'polypeptide(L)'
;MSRSDPLGLEIERLWRLLGEVVEEQAGVELRRLVTRTRRRAVRARAGDPAARRALERELDGLDDTKAEVVIRAFLLHFRLANLAEQRHRVRILEERGRRTQAGRRDDTLKGVISALRADGRFPADLEAAAASVRDLRIHPVLTAHPTEARRRTALMALGRVARILEARDDPRLPSDASWTLDDRLREELAILWRTAEIRAEVPTPLDEVRTALVFFDATFYSLVPAVQRALLTALRPLSARRPMADPALPSVLRLGSWIGGDRDGHPGVTADVTEHAARIQADHVLRGHQAVATRLMQTIAAAVPASRVDRELAVRLLDDADVFPDL
;
A
#
# COMPACT_ATOMS: atom_id res chain seq x y z
N MET A 1 -21.87 -18.54 -21.64
CA MET A 1 -20.53 -18.03 -22.01
C MET A 1 -20.04 -17.15 -20.89
N SER A 2 -19.19 -17.71 -20.02
CA SER A 2 -18.73 -17.07 -18.78
C SER A 2 -17.98 -15.78 -19.11
N ARG A 3 -18.44 -14.62 -18.59
CA ARG A 3 -17.61 -13.40 -18.55
C ARG A 3 -16.35 -13.79 -17.77
N SER A 4 -15.22 -13.86 -18.46
CA SER A 4 -13.95 -14.25 -17.86
C SER A 4 -13.69 -13.41 -16.61
N ASP A 5 -13.43 -14.08 -15.48
CA ASP A 5 -13.13 -13.44 -14.20
C ASP A 5 -11.86 -12.58 -14.36
N PRO A 6 -11.94 -11.23 -14.23
CA PRO A 6 -10.80 -10.34 -14.41
C PRO A 6 -9.63 -10.68 -13.48
N LEU A 7 -9.94 -11.14 -12.25
CA LEU A 7 -8.93 -11.57 -11.29
C LEU A 7 -8.19 -12.81 -11.79
N GLY A 8 -8.94 -13.84 -12.21
CA GLY A 8 -8.37 -15.05 -12.79
C GLY A 8 -7.45 -14.77 -13.99
N LEU A 9 -7.85 -13.87 -14.89
CA LEU A 9 -7.01 -13.48 -16.04
C LEU A 9 -5.70 -12.80 -15.62
N GLU A 10 -5.74 -11.94 -14.61
CA GLU A 10 -4.54 -11.26 -14.09
C GLU A 10 -3.59 -12.26 -13.42
N ILE A 11 -4.12 -13.19 -12.61
CA ILE A 11 -3.35 -14.26 -11.96
C ILE A 11 -2.69 -15.18 -13.00
N GLU A 12 -3.43 -15.58 -14.04
CA GLU A 12 -2.88 -16.42 -15.12
C GLU A 12 -1.80 -15.68 -15.93
N ARG A 13 -1.96 -14.38 -16.17
CA ARG A 13 -0.91 -13.56 -16.81
C ARG A 13 0.36 -13.52 -15.97
N LEU A 14 0.23 -13.21 -14.68
CA LEU A 14 1.37 -13.16 -13.76
C LEU A 14 2.06 -14.51 -13.65
N TRP A 15 1.31 -15.62 -13.68
CA TRP A 15 1.86 -16.96 -13.73
C TRP A 15 2.63 -17.24 -15.03
N ARG A 16 2.09 -16.85 -16.18
CA ARG A 16 2.77 -16.99 -17.47
C ARG A 16 4.12 -16.26 -17.47
N LEU A 17 4.11 -14.98 -17.09
CA LEU A 17 5.31 -14.15 -17.04
C LEU A 17 6.33 -14.70 -16.03
N LEU A 18 5.88 -15.17 -14.86
CA LEU A 18 6.76 -15.86 -13.91
C LEU A 18 7.37 -17.11 -14.53
N GLY A 19 6.61 -17.90 -15.29
CA GLY A 19 7.11 -19.07 -16.00
C GLY A 19 8.21 -18.74 -17.02
N GLU A 20 8.08 -17.61 -17.73
CA GLU A 20 9.12 -17.10 -18.64
C GLU A 20 10.40 -16.75 -17.87
N VAL A 21 10.28 -16.08 -16.72
CA VAL A 21 11.42 -15.80 -15.82
C VAL A 21 12.07 -17.09 -15.31
N VAL A 22 11.28 -18.10 -14.92
CA VAL A 22 11.84 -19.39 -14.47
C VAL A 22 12.60 -20.07 -15.60
N GLU A 23 12.10 -20.05 -16.83
CA GLU A 23 12.81 -20.62 -17.97
C GLU A 23 14.10 -19.87 -18.29
N GLU A 24 14.07 -18.54 -18.28
CA GLU A 24 15.25 -17.72 -18.50
C GLU A 24 16.33 -17.95 -17.43
N GLN A 25 15.92 -18.07 -16.17
CA GLN A 25 16.84 -18.09 -15.02
C GLN A 25 17.25 -19.51 -14.57
N ALA A 26 16.43 -20.52 -14.85
CA ALA A 26 16.58 -21.89 -14.35
C ALA A 26 16.42 -22.95 -15.44
N GLY A 27 16.02 -22.58 -16.66
CA GLY A 27 15.91 -23.47 -17.80
C GLY A 27 14.52 -24.10 -18.00
N VAL A 28 14.32 -24.59 -19.23
CA VAL A 28 13.04 -25.15 -19.71
C VAL A 28 12.56 -26.33 -18.87
N GLU A 29 13.46 -27.22 -18.45
CA GLU A 29 13.11 -28.41 -17.67
C GLU A 29 12.56 -28.06 -16.29
N LEU A 30 13.10 -27.03 -15.64
CA LEU A 30 12.61 -26.57 -14.36
C LEU A 30 11.27 -25.81 -14.48
N ARG A 31 11.08 -25.02 -15.56
CA ARG A 31 9.74 -24.47 -15.88
C ARG A 31 8.71 -25.57 -16.07
N ARG A 32 9.07 -26.64 -16.79
CA ARG A 32 8.19 -27.82 -17.02
C ARG A 32 7.85 -28.51 -15.71
N LEU A 33 8.84 -28.71 -14.83
CA LEU A 33 8.63 -29.25 -13.49
C LEU A 33 7.62 -28.40 -12.72
N VAL A 34 7.87 -27.11 -12.53
CA VAL A 34 6.99 -26.17 -11.81
C VAL A 34 5.56 -26.19 -12.36
N THR A 35 5.41 -26.15 -13.69
CA THR A 35 4.10 -26.19 -14.36
C THR A 35 3.37 -27.51 -14.11
N ARG A 36 4.09 -28.63 -14.18
CA ARG A 36 3.55 -29.97 -13.95
C ARG A 36 3.14 -30.16 -12.49
N THR A 37 3.97 -29.72 -11.54
CA THR A 37 3.68 -29.73 -10.11
C THR A 37 2.41 -28.92 -9.81
N ARG A 38 2.25 -27.72 -10.39
CA ARG A 38 1.03 -26.90 -10.22
C ARG A 38 -0.20 -27.63 -10.73
N ARG A 39 -0.14 -28.20 -11.94
CA ARG A 39 -1.27 -28.95 -12.53
C ARG A 39 -1.69 -30.13 -11.64
N ARG A 40 -0.73 -30.88 -11.10
CA ARG A 40 -1.00 -32.00 -10.18
C ARG A 40 -1.61 -31.51 -8.87
N ALA A 41 -1.10 -30.42 -8.29
CA ALA A 41 -1.65 -29.83 -7.07
C ALA A 41 -3.10 -29.36 -7.24
N VAL A 42 -3.43 -28.70 -8.36
CA VAL A 42 -4.81 -28.28 -8.67
C VAL A 42 -5.74 -29.47 -8.79
N ARG A 43 -5.35 -30.52 -9.53
CA ARG A 43 -6.16 -31.75 -9.67
C ARG A 43 -6.33 -32.49 -8.35
N ALA A 44 -5.26 -32.61 -7.56
CA ALA A 44 -5.31 -33.24 -6.25
C ALA A 44 -6.30 -32.50 -5.32
N ARG A 45 -6.29 -31.16 -5.33
CA ARG A 45 -7.26 -30.33 -4.59
C ARG A 45 -8.69 -30.51 -5.08
N ALA A 46 -8.89 -30.78 -6.37
CA ALA A 46 -10.20 -31.11 -6.95
C ALA A 46 -10.68 -32.54 -6.63
N GLY A 47 -9.93 -33.30 -5.84
CA GLY A 47 -10.32 -34.63 -5.37
C GLY A 47 -9.79 -35.80 -6.19
N ASP A 48 -8.86 -35.59 -7.13
CA ASP A 48 -8.24 -36.66 -7.94
C ASP A 48 -7.15 -37.41 -7.14
N PRO A 49 -7.37 -38.67 -6.71
CA PRO A 49 -6.41 -39.40 -5.89
C PRO A 49 -5.16 -39.83 -6.67
N ALA A 50 -5.28 -40.02 -7.99
CA ALA A 50 -4.12 -40.36 -8.82
C ALA A 50 -3.19 -39.16 -8.99
N ALA A 51 -3.75 -37.95 -9.17
CA ALA A 51 -2.99 -36.72 -9.18
C ALA A 51 -2.31 -36.46 -7.82
N ARG A 52 -2.99 -36.75 -6.71
CA ARG A 52 -2.41 -36.65 -5.36
C ARG A 52 -1.19 -37.56 -5.18
N ARG A 53 -1.31 -38.85 -5.49
CA ARG A 53 -0.18 -39.80 -5.43
C ARG A 53 0.95 -39.45 -6.40
N ALA A 54 0.64 -38.88 -7.56
CA ALA A 54 1.64 -38.43 -8.52
C ALA A 54 2.35 -37.13 -8.09
N LEU A 55 1.69 -36.28 -7.31
CA LEU A 55 2.30 -35.11 -6.69
C LEU A 55 3.27 -35.54 -5.58
N GLU A 56 2.82 -36.40 -4.66
CA GLU A 56 3.63 -36.91 -3.54
C GLU A 56 4.93 -37.54 -4.05
N ARG A 57 4.85 -38.50 -4.97
CA ARG A 57 6.04 -39.13 -5.57
C ARG A 57 6.98 -38.16 -6.30
N GLU A 58 6.45 -37.09 -6.87
CA GLU A 58 7.30 -36.08 -7.53
C GLU A 58 8.03 -35.22 -6.52
N LEU A 59 7.35 -34.82 -5.44
CA LEU A 59 7.94 -34.03 -4.36
C LEU A 59 9.00 -34.84 -3.60
N ASP A 60 8.74 -36.11 -3.33
CA ASP A 60 9.69 -37.03 -2.66
C ASP A 60 10.96 -37.28 -3.48
N GLY A 61 10.88 -37.10 -4.81
CA GLY A 61 11.99 -37.33 -5.74
C GLY A 61 12.77 -36.07 -6.12
N LEU A 62 12.49 -34.91 -5.53
CA LEU A 62 13.22 -33.68 -5.82
C LEU A 62 14.57 -33.68 -5.08
N ASP A 63 15.64 -33.36 -5.80
CA ASP A 63 16.88 -32.90 -5.19
C ASP A 63 16.72 -31.46 -4.67
N ASP A 64 17.67 -31.02 -3.83
CA ASP A 64 17.61 -29.71 -3.17
C ASP A 64 17.49 -28.55 -4.17
N THR A 65 18.19 -28.64 -5.31
CA THR A 65 18.16 -27.60 -6.35
C THR A 65 16.78 -27.49 -6.99
N LYS A 66 16.16 -28.62 -7.34
CA LYS A 66 14.79 -28.64 -7.89
C LYS A 66 13.78 -28.21 -6.85
N ALA A 67 13.92 -28.67 -5.61
CA ALA A 67 13.04 -28.32 -4.50
C ALA A 67 13.04 -26.80 -4.26
N GLU A 68 14.22 -26.17 -4.22
CA GLU A 68 14.37 -24.73 -4.06
C GLU A 68 13.63 -23.95 -5.16
N VAL A 69 13.81 -24.34 -6.43
CA VAL A 69 13.15 -23.69 -7.57
C VAL A 69 11.63 -23.83 -7.51
N VAL A 70 11.14 -25.01 -7.15
CA VAL A 70 9.70 -25.25 -6.98
C VAL A 70 9.14 -24.39 -5.85
N ILE A 71 9.79 -24.40 -4.67
CA ILE A 71 9.39 -23.60 -3.51
C ILE A 71 9.37 -22.11 -3.86
N ARG A 72 10.44 -21.62 -4.48
CA ARG A 72 10.58 -20.20 -4.87
C ARG A 72 9.51 -19.77 -5.87
N ALA A 73 9.23 -20.60 -6.88
CA ALA A 73 8.19 -20.33 -7.87
C ALA A 73 6.80 -20.26 -7.24
N PHE A 74 6.44 -21.20 -6.37
CA PHE A 74 5.15 -21.16 -5.69
C PHE A 74 5.05 -20.00 -4.70
N LEU A 75 6.10 -19.72 -3.93
CA LEU A 75 6.14 -18.58 -3.01
C LEU A 75 5.91 -17.25 -3.75
N LEU A 76 6.58 -17.06 -4.89
CA LEU A 76 6.36 -15.88 -5.74
C LEU A 76 4.97 -15.87 -6.36
N HIS A 77 4.49 -17.00 -6.85
CA HIS A 77 3.13 -17.09 -7.37
C HIS A 77 2.08 -16.69 -6.35
N PHE A 78 2.16 -17.18 -5.11
CA PHE A 78 1.24 -16.79 -4.04
C PHE A 78 1.32 -15.31 -3.69
N ARG A 79 2.53 -14.73 -3.68
CA ARG A 79 2.70 -13.28 -3.48
C ARG A 79 2.04 -12.45 -4.58
N LEU A 80 2.20 -12.88 -5.84
CA LEU A 80 1.59 -12.23 -6.99
C LEU A 80 0.07 -12.40 -7.01
N ALA A 81 -0.44 -13.58 -6.65
CA ALA A 81 -1.87 -13.83 -6.52
C ALA A 81 -2.49 -12.94 -5.43
N ASN A 82 -1.88 -12.89 -4.24
CA ASN A 82 -2.32 -12.00 -3.16
C ASN A 82 -2.33 -10.52 -3.61
N LEU A 83 -1.31 -10.09 -4.37
CA LEU A 83 -1.28 -8.73 -4.90
C LEU A 83 -2.41 -8.47 -5.91
N ALA A 84 -2.67 -9.41 -6.82
CA ALA A 84 -3.78 -9.32 -7.77
C ALA A 84 -5.13 -9.28 -7.06
N GLU A 85 -5.33 -10.11 -6.03
CA GLU A 85 -6.54 -10.13 -5.20
C GLU A 85 -6.74 -8.81 -4.45
N GLN A 86 -5.69 -8.27 -3.82
CA GLN A 86 -5.73 -6.98 -3.13
C GLN A 86 -6.14 -5.86 -4.09
N ARG A 87 -5.53 -5.81 -5.28
CA ARG A 87 -5.87 -4.82 -6.31
C ARG A 87 -7.29 -5.00 -6.84
N HIS A 88 -7.74 -6.23 -7.07
CA HIS A 88 -9.11 -6.51 -7.49
C HIS A 88 -10.13 -6.08 -6.43
N ARG A 89 -9.83 -6.29 -5.13
CA ARG A 89 -10.66 -5.78 -4.03
C ARG A 89 -10.76 -4.26 -4.04
N VAL A 90 -9.66 -3.54 -4.26
CA VAL A 90 -9.67 -2.08 -4.39
C VAL A 90 -10.55 -1.66 -5.58
N ARG A 91 -10.41 -2.30 -6.74
CA ARG A 91 -11.26 -2.04 -7.92
C ARG A 91 -12.75 -2.21 -7.62
N ILE A 92 -13.14 -3.31 -6.95
CA ILE A 92 -14.52 -3.53 -6.53
C ILE A 92 -15.02 -2.42 -5.59
N LEU A 93 -14.20 -1.97 -4.65
CA LEU A 93 -14.57 -0.89 -3.72
C LEU A 93 -14.74 0.45 -4.45
N GLU A 94 -13.88 0.77 -5.41
CA GLU A 94 -14.01 1.97 -6.23
C GLU A 94 -15.25 1.93 -7.14
N GLU A 95 -15.51 0.80 -7.79
CA GLU A 95 -16.72 0.62 -8.60
C GLU A 95 -17.99 0.80 -7.78
N ARG A 96 -18.00 0.29 -6.54
CA ARG A 96 -19.10 0.51 -5.59
C ARG A 96 -19.23 1.99 -5.21
N GLY A 97 -18.13 2.69 -4.96
CA GLY A 97 -18.14 4.12 -4.64
C GLY A 97 -18.62 5.01 -5.80
N ARG A 98 -18.39 4.59 -7.05
CA ARG A 98 -18.87 5.32 -8.25
C ARG A 98 -20.35 5.06 -8.56
N ARG A 99 -20.85 3.87 -8.21
CA ARG A 99 -22.25 3.49 -8.44
C ARG A 99 -23.08 3.80 -7.20
N THR A 100 -23.63 5.02 -7.11
CA THR A 100 -24.70 5.35 -6.15
C THR A 100 -25.96 4.58 -6.54
N GLN A 101 -26.04 3.31 -6.16
CA GLN A 101 -27.18 2.47 -6.49
C GLN A 101 -28.32 2.76 -5.50
N ALA A 102 -29.46 3.22 -6.02
CA ALA A 102 -30.66 3.50 -5.22
C ALA A 102 -31.02 2.27 -4.36
N GLY A 103 -31.09 2.45 -3.04
CA GLY A 103 -31.49 1.42 -2.07
C GLY A 103 -30.37 0.71 -1.30
N ARG A 104 -29.08 0.91 -1.62
CA ARG A 104 -27.96 0.43 -0.78
C ARG A 104 -27.40 1.57 0.07
N ARG A 105 -27.06 1.26 1.34
CA ARG A 105 -26.30 2.19 2.20
C ARG A 105 -24.97 2.52 1.51
N ASP A 106 -24.72 3.81 1.36
CA ASP A 106 -23.45 4.33 0.89
C ASP A 106 -22.46 4.23 2.08
N ASP A 107 -21.56 3.25 2.01
CA ASP A 107 -20.57 2.97 3.06
C ASP A 107 -19.41 4.00 3.06
N THR A 108 -19.50 5.06 2.24
CA THR A 108 -18.57 6.19 2.31
C THR A 108 -18.87 7.08 3.52
N LEU A 109 -17.88 7.86 3.96
CA LEU A 109 -18.06 8.81 5.06
C LEU A 109 -19.18 9.83 4.79
N LYS A 110 -19.32 10.27 3.54
CA LYS A 110 -20.41 11.15 3.10
C LYS A 110 -21.77 10.45 3.18
N GLY A 111 -21.84 9.20 2.73
CA GLY A 111 -23.03 8.36 2.79
C GLY A 111 -23.50 8.13 4.23
N VAL A 112 -22.58 7.74 5.12
CA VAL A 112 -22.85 7.55 6.54
C VAL A 112 -23.34 8.83 7.20
N ILE A 113 -22.67 9.96 7.00
CA ILE A 113 -23.12 11.25 7.55
C ILE A 113 -24.51 11.61 7.03
N SER A 114 -24.77 11.42 5.74
CA SER A 114 -26.09 11.71 5.14
C SER A 114 -27.19 10.84 5.71
N ALA A 115 -26.93 9.54 5.91
CA ALA A 115 -27.87 8.60 6.53
C ALA A 115 -28.15 8.97 8.00
N LEU A 116 -27.11 9.24 8.79
CA LEU A 116 -27.29 9.65 10.18
C LEU A 116 -28.07 10.97 10.29
N ARG A 117 -27.90 11.90 9.35
CA ARG A 117 -28.70 13.13 9.27
C ARG A 117 -30.16 12.86 8.94
N ALA A 118 -30.43 12.00 7.97
CA ALA A 118 -31.80 11.62 7.61
C ALA A 118 -32.54 10.98 8.79
N ASP A 119 -31.82 10.24 9.63
CA ASP A 119 -32.35 9.64 10.85
C ASP A 119 -32.42 10.60 12.06
N GLY A 120 -32.02 11.87 11.90
CA GLY A 120 -31.97 12.85 13.01
C GLY A 120 -30.89 12.58 14.06
N ARG A 121 -29.91 11.74 13.75
CA ARG A 121 -28.82 11.30 14.65
C ARG A 121 -27.49 12.02 14.43
N PHE A 122 -27.44 12.98 13.51
CA PHE A 122 -26.27 13.79 13.24
C PHE A 122 -26.65 15.25 13.06
N PRO A 123 -25.88 16.22 13.60
CA PRO A 123 -26.24 17.62 13.54
C PRO A 123 -26.42 18.15 12.12
N ALA A 124 -27.33 19.12 11.96
CA ALA A 124 -27.64 19.72 10.67
C ALA A 124 -26.72 20.90 10.33
N ASP A 125 -26.15 21.57 11.34
CA ASP A 125 -25.20 22.67 11.20
C ASP A 125 -23.75 22.20 11.31
N LEU A 126 -22.85 22.91 10.64
CA LEU A 126 -21.42 22.57 10.58
C LEU A 126 -20.74 22.60 11.95
N GLU A 127 -21.11 23.55 12.83
CA GLU A 127 -20.41 23.77 14.08
C GLU A 127 -20.68 22.64 15.07
N ALA A 128 -21.95 22.26 15.24
CA ALA A 128 -22.34 21.11 16.05
C ALA A 128 -21.84 19.79 15.43
N ALA A 129 -21.82 19.68 14.10
CA ALA A 129 -21.27 18.51 13.42
C ALA A 129 -19.75 18.39 13.60
N ALA A 130 -19.02 19.52 13.58
CA ALA A 130 -17.60 19.55 13.87
C ALA A 130 -17.33 19.21 15.34
N ALA A 131 -18.15 19.72 16.27
CA ALA A 131 -18.05 19.39 17.68
C ALA A 131 -18.28 17.88 17.95
N SER A 132 -19.23 17.25 17.25
CA SER A 132 -19.54 15.82 17.45
C SER A 132 -18.42 14.87 16.99
N VAL A 133 -17.56 15.30 16.06
CA VAL A 133 -16.42 14.51 15.58
C VAL A 133 -15.08 15.01 16.10
N ARG A 134 -15.06 16.06 16.94
CA ARG A 134 -13.82 16.68 17.43
C ARG A 134 -12.93 15.69 18.18
N ASP A 135 -13.53 14.82 18.98
CA ASP A 135 -12.80 13.85 19.79
C ASP A 135 -12.65 12.48 19.09
N LEU A 136 -13.11 12.38 17.84
CA LEU A 136 -12.96 11.15 17.07
C LEU A 136 -11.49 10.90 16.76
N ARG A 137 -10.97 9.78 17.26
CA ARG A 137 -9.58 9.36 17.05
C ARG A 137 -9.52 7.90 16.65
N ILE A 138 -8.90 7.66 15.51
CA ILE A 138 -8.51 6.35 15.00
C ILE A 138 -6.99 6.27 15.12
N HIS A 139 -6.50 5.26 15.84
CA HIS A 139 -5.07 5.11 16.12
C HIS A 139 -4.56 3.69 15.83
N PRO A 140 -4.35 3.34 14.54
CA PRO A 140 -3.76 2.06 14.19
C PRO A 140 -2.32 2.00 14.71
N VAL A 141 -1.96 0.89 15.34
CA VAL A 141 -0.63 0.62 15.86
C VAL A 141 0.01 -0.48 15.03
N LEU A 142 1.13 -0.17 14.38
CA LEU A 142 1.89 -1.15 13.59
C LEU A 142 2.66 -2.09 14.53
N THR A 143 2.53 -3.38 14.29
CA THR A 143 3.26 -4.43 15.02
C THR A 143 4.17 -5.18 14.05
N ALA A 144 5.24 -5.78 14.56
CA ALA A 144 6.10 -6.65 13.77
C ALA A 144 5.31 -7.89 13.33
N HIS A 145 5.63 -8.43 12.16
CA HIS A 145 5.00 -9.67 11.69
C HIS A 145 5.93 -10.86 12.01
N PRO A 146 5.53 -11.77 12.92
CA PRO A 146 6.44 -12.77 13.49
C PRO A 146 7.01 -13.78 12.48
N THR A 147 6.34 -13.98 11.34
CA THR A 147 6.73 -14.98 10.33
C THR A 147 6.96 -14.42 8.93
N GLU A 148 6.80 -13.10 8.75
CA GLU A 148 6.80 -12.50 7.40
C GLU A 148 7.59 -11.18 7.36
N ALA A 149 8.83 -11.24 7.86
CA ALA A 149 9.79 -10.16 7.66
C ALA A 149 10.28 -10.12 6.21
N ARG A 150 9.41 -9.66 5.31
CA ARG A 150 9.72 -9.47 3.89
C ARG A 150 10.92 -8.53 3.79
N ARG A 151 11.93 -8.91 2.99
CA ARG A 151 13.04 -7.99 2.66
C ARG A 151 12.44 -6.70 2.08
N ARG A 152 12.91 -5.54 2.56
CA ARG A 152 12.53 -4.21 2.04
C ARG A 152 12.57 -4.14 0.51
N THR A 153 13.59 -4.73 -0.09
CA THR A 153 13.77 -4.80 -1.54
C THR A 153 12.64 -5.56 -2.24
N ALA A 154 12.20 -6.69 -1.69
CA ALA A 154 11.07 -7.47 -2.23
C ALA A 154 9.74 -6.72 -2.09
N LEU A 155 9.52 -6.00 -0.98
CA LEU A 155 8.34 -5.14 -0.82
C LEU A 155 8.31 -4.01 -1.84
N MET A 156 9.45 -3.36 -2.06
CA MET A 156 9.57 -2.30 -3.07
C MET A 156 9.33 -2.83 -4.49
N ALA A 157 9.83 -4.03 -4.81
CA ALA A 157 9.56 -4.69 -6.09
C ALA A 157 8.08 -5.05 -6.25
N LEU A 158 7.43 -5.62 -5.24
CA LEU A 158 5.97 -5.86 -5.26
C LEU A 158 5.18 -4.56 -5.42
N GLY A 159 5.62 -3.46 -4.80
CA GLY A 159 5.02 -2.14 -5.01
C GLY A 159 5.20 -1.59 -6.43
N ARG A 160 6.31 -1.90 -7.11
CA ARG A 160 6.51 -1.59 -8.54
C ARG A 160 5.60 -2.44 -9.42
N VAL A 161 5.50 -3.75 -9.16
CA VAL A 161 4.54 -4.64 -9.84
C VAL A 161 3.11 -4.10 -9.70
N ALA A 162 2.71 -3.69 -8.49
CA ALA A 162 1.38 -3.12 -8.24
C ALA A 162 1.09 -1.90 -9.13
N ARG A 163 2.04 -0.97 -9.22
CA ARG A 163 1.93 0.24 -10.05
C ARG A 163 1.91 -0.05 -11.54
N ILE A 164 2.70 -1.02 -12.00
CA ILE A 164 2.70 -1.42 -13.42
C ILE A 164 1.34 -2.03 -13.78
N LEU A 165 0.81 -2.90 -12.92
CA LEU A 165 -0.52 -3.46 -13.14
C LEU A 165 -1.62 -2.39 -13.07
N GLU A 166 -1.49 -1.37 -12.20
CA GLU A 166 -2.43 -0.24 -12.13
C GLU A 166 -2.40 0.61 -13.39
N ALA A 167 -1.21 0.93 -13.92
CA ALA A 167 -1.08 1.62 -15.20
C ALA A 167 -1.69 0.81 -16.36
N ARG A 168 -1.65 -0.52 -16.26
CA ARG A 168 -2.23 -1.44 -17.26
C ARG A 168 -3.76 -1.41 -17.28
N ASP A 169 -4.40 -1.05 -16.17
CA ASP A 169 -5.86 -0.93 -16.09
C ASP A 169 -6.38 0.39 -16.70
N ASP A 170 -5.51 1.30 -17.15
CA ASP A 170 -5.93 2.56 -17.78
C ASP A 170 -6.61 2.26 -19.13
N PRO A 171 -7.92 2.57 -19.29
CA PRO A 171 -8.63 2.32 -20.54
C PRO A 171 -8.13 3.17 -21.72
N ARG A 172 -7.32 4.20 -21.45
CA ARG A 172 -6.70 5.07 -22.47
C ARG A 172 -5.38 4.52 -22.99
N LEU A 173 -4.91 3.39 -22.46
CA LEU A 173 -3.62 2.83 -22.81
C LEU A 173 -3.61 2.37 -24.28
N PRO A 174 -2.64 2.84 -25.11
CA PRO A 174 -2.43 2.33 -26.45
C PRO A 174 -2.17 0.82 -26.47
N SER A 175 -2.56 0.13 -27.55
CA SER A 175 -2.45 -1.32 -27.66
C SER A 175 -1.00 -1.83 -27.61
N ASP A 176 -0.05 -1.06 -28.14
CA ASP A 176 1.39 -1.36 -28.13
C ASP A 176 2.03 -1.14 -26.74
N ALA A 177 1.54 -0.18 -25.97
CA ALA A 177 2.03 0.09 -24.62
C ALA A 177 1.82 -1.09 -23.65
N SER A 178 0.86 -1.99 -23.91
CA SER A 178 0.70 -3.21 -23.11
C SER A 178 1.89 -4.15 -23.22
N TRP A 179 2.64 -4.16 -24.32
CA TRP A 179 3.85 -4.99 -24.46
C TRP A 179 4.97 -4.46 -23.58
N THR A 180 5.20 -3.14 -23.63
CA THR A 180 6.16 -2.45 -22.76
C THR A 180 5.86 -2.66 -21.27
N LEU A 181 4.59 -2.70 -20.88
CA LEU A 181 4.22 -2.99 -19.49
C LEU A 181 4.46 -4.45 -19.11
N ASP A 182 4.19 -5.41 -20.00
CA ASP A 182 4.48 -6.83 -19.76
C ASP A 182 6.00 -7.08 -19.65
N ASP A 183 6.82 -6.39 -20.43
CA ASP A 183 8.29 -6.44 -20.30
C ASP A 183 8.78 -5.88 -18.96
N ARG A 184 8.27 -4.71 -18.55
CA ARG A 184 8.56 -4.16 -17.21
C ARG A 184 8.09 -5.07 -16.08
N LEU A 185 6.94 -5.74 -16.24
CA LEU A 185 6.50 -6.75 -15.28
C LEU A 185 7.51 -7.89 -15.22
N ARG A 186 7.95 -8.42 -16.37
CA ARG A 186 8.94 -9.50 -16.42
C ARG A 186 10.27 -9.10 -15.75
N GLU A 187 10.74 -7.88 -15.94
CA GLU A 187 11.91 -7.33 -15.25
C GLU A 187 11.73 -7.34 -13.73
N GLU A 188 10.60 -6.83 -13.22
CA GLU A 188 10.31 -6.84 -11.78
C GLU A 188 10.14 -8.26 -11.23
N LEU A 189 9.56 -9.18 -12.00
CA LEU A 189 9.47 -10.58 -11.65
C LEU A 189 10.85 -11.26 -11.60
N ALA A 190 11.78 -10.89 -12.48
CA ALA A 190 13.16 -11.35 -12.44
C ALA A 190 13.90 -10.82 -11.21
N ILE A 191 13.71 -9.54 -10.86
CA ILE A 191 14.25 -8.96 -9.62
C ILE A 191 13.68 -9.72 -8.41
N LEU A 192 12.38 -9.96 -8.38
CA LEU A 192 11.75 -10.76 -7.33
C LEU A 192 12.34 -12.18 -7.30
N TRP A 193 12.49 -12.85 -8.43
CA TRP A 193 13.10 -14.19 -8.51
C TRP A 193 14.49 -14.24 -7.87
N ARG A 194 15.32 -13.22 -8.10
CA ARG A 194 16.69 -13.15 -7.59
C ARG A 194 16.80 -12.65 -6.15
N THR A 195 15.81 -11.92 -5.64
CA THR A 195 15.89 -11.26 -4.31
C THR A 195 14.99 -11.88 -3.25
N ALA A 196 13.94 -12.59 -3.67
CA ALA A 196 12.90 -13.20 -2.83
C ALA A 196 13.32 -14.50 -2.14
N GLU A 197 14.60 -14.61 -1.78
CA GLU A 197 15.12 -15.76 -1.05
C GLU A 197 14.48 -15.90 0.32
N ILE A 198 14.37 -17.15 0.78
CA ILE A 198 14.15 -17.48 2.17
C ILE A 198 15.34 -16.88 2.94
N ARG A 199 15.08 -15.96 3.87
CA ARG A 199 16.16 -15.37 4.67
C ARG A 199 16.87 -16.49 5.44
N ALA A 200 18.18 -16.60 5.28
CA ALA A 200 19.01 -17.46 6.13
C ALA A 200 19.15 -16.90 7.56
N GLU A 201 19.03 -15.58 7.73
CA GLU A 201 19.23 -14.88 9.00
C GLU A 201 17.95 -14.21 9.51
N VAL A 202 17.77 -14.28 10.84
CA VAL A 202 16.67 -13.62 11.55
C VAL A 202 16.84 -12.09 11.43
N PRO A 203 15.80 -11.34 11.01
CA PRO A 203 15.86 -9.88 10.94
C PRO A 203 16.22 -9.26 12.29
N THR A 204 17.01 -8.19 12.26
CA THR A 204 17.21 -7.37 13.46
C THR A 204 15.95 -6.51 13.71
N PRO A 205 15.67 -6.09 14.96
CA PRO A 205 14.54 -5.19 15.22
C PRO A 205 14.57 -3.90 14.38
N LEU A 206 15.76 -3.37 14.09
CA LEU A 206 15.89 -2.18 13.22
C LEU A 206 15.56 -2.48 11.76
N ASP A 207 15.75 -3.71 11.28
CA ASP A 207 15.30 -4.10 9.94
C ASP A 207 13.78 -4.13 9.86
N GLU A 208 13.09 -4.53 10.93
CA GLU A 208 11.64 -4.46 11.02
C GLU A 208 11.14 -3.02 11.01
N VAL A 209 11.81 -2.12 11.75
CA VAL A 209 11.49 -0.67 11.72
C VAL A 209 11.61 -0.12 10.30
N ARG A 210 12.73 -0.40 9.62
CA ARG A 210 12.96 0.04 8.23
C ARG A 210 11.95 -0.57 7.26
N THR A 211 11.50 -1.79 7.52
CA THR A 211 10.50 -2.50 6.70
C THR A 211 9.12 -1.87 6.87
N ALA A 212 8.73 -1.54 8.10
CA ALA A 212 7.48 -0.83 8.40
C ALA A 212 7.42 0.54 7.71
N LEU A 213 8.55 1.25 7.69
CA LEU A 213 8.62 2.58 7.09
C LEU A 213 8.47 2.58 5.56
N VAL A 214 8.67 1.43 4.88
CA VAL A 214 8.28 1.28 3.47
C VAL A 214 6.79 1.55 3.28
N PHE A 215 5.94 1.04 4.17
CA PHE A 215 4.50 1.27 4.14
C PHE A 215 4.15 2.69 4.60
N PHE A 216 4.94 3.24 5.52
CA PHE A 216 4.79 4.63 5.94
C PHE A 216 4.92 5.58 4.75
N ASP A 217 6.04 5.48 4.03
CA ASP A 217 6.35 6.33 2.88
C ASP A 217 5.36 6.11 1.73
N ALA A 218 5.07 4.84 1.42
CA ALA A 218 4.27 4.49 0.25
C ALA A 218 2.77 4.72 0.43
N THR A 219 2.27 4.76 1.68
CA THR A 219 0.82 4.76 1.94
C THR A 219 0.44 5.71 3.05
N PHE A 220 0.99 5.54 4.25
CA PHE A 220 0.43 6.23 5.41
C PHE A 220 0.66 7.74 5.41
N TYR A 221 1.82 8.21 4.94
CA TYR A 221 2.15 9.64 4.92
C TYR A 221 1.11 10.45 4.13
N SER A 222 0.64 9.93 2.99
CA SER A 222 -0.38 10.57 2.16
C SER A 222 -1.81 10.23 2.60
N LEU A 223 -2.03 9.07 3.23
CA LEU A 223 -3.33 8.63 3.72
C LEU A 223 -3.85 9.49 4.87
N VAL A 224 -3.01 9.84 5.84
CA VAL A 224 -3.41 10.66 7.00
C VAL A 224 -4.12 11.96 6.57
N PRO A 225 -3.52 12.82 5.72
CA PRO A 225 -4.20 14.02 5.26
C PRO A 225 -5.35 13.73 4.28
N ALA A 226 -5.34 12.59 3.57
CA ALA A 226 -6.46 12.19 2.71
C ALA A 226 -7.72 11.85 3.50
N VAL A 227 -7.59 11.11 4.61
CA VAL A 227 -8.70 10.79 5.53
C VAL A 227 -9.24 12.08 6.15
N GLN A 228 -8.36 12.99 6.59
CA GLN A 228 -8.79 14.28 7.13
C GLN A 228 -9.59 15.07 6.09
N ARG A 229 -9.11 15.17 4.85
CA ARG A 229 -9.83 15.84 3.76
C ARG A 229 -11.15 15.17 3.42
N ALA A 230 -11.23 13.84 3.48
CA ALA A 230 -12.47 13.12 3.23
C ALA A 230 -13.54 13.47 4.28
N LEU A 231 -13.15 13.59 5.56
CA LEU A 231 -14.05 14.06 6.62
C LEU A 231 -14.51 15.50 6.39
N LEU A 232 -13.57 16.42 6.15
CA LEU A 232 -13.91 17.81 5.88
C LEU A 232 -14.86 17.93 4.67
N THR A 233 -14.58 17.20 3.59
CA THR A 233 -15.42 17.14 2.39
C THR A 233 -16.83 16.62 2.69
N ALA A 234 -16.96 15.63 3.58
CA ALA A 234 -18.25 15.09 3.98
C ALA A 234 -19.06 16.06 4.87
N LEU A 235 -18.39 16.96 5.61
CA LEU A 235 -19.02 17.99 6.43
C LEU A 235 -19.37 19.27 5.66
N ARG A 236 -18.70 19.56 4.54
CA ARG A 236 -18.93 20.76 3.72
C ARG A 236 -20.40 21.05 3.37
N PRO A 237 -21.27 20.07 3.04
CA PRO A 237 -22.68 20.37 2.77
C PRO A 237 -23.44 21.03 3.94
N LEU A 238 -22.89 21.01 5.15
CA LEU A 238 -23.46 21.63 6.36
C LEU A 238 -23.05 23.10 6.51
N SER A 239 -22.13 23.59 5.67
CA SER A 239 -21.52 24.92 5.77
C SER A 239 -22.36 26.01 5.10
N ALA A 240 -23.70 25.96 5.20
CA ALA A 240 -24.68 26.76 4.45
C ALA A 240 -24.43 28.30 4.43
N ARG A 241 -23.55 28.82 5.31
CA ARG A 241 -23.21 30.25 5.45
C ARG A 241 -21.74 30.61 5.17
N ARG A 242 -20.84 29.65 4.97
CA ARG A 242 -19.40 29.88 4.69
C ARG A 242 -18.84 28.76 3.80
N PRO A 243 -18.86 28.92 2.46
CA PRO A 243 -18.41 27.89 1.52
C PRO A 243 -16.91 27.55 1.58
N MET A 244 -16.10 28.33 2.32
CA MET A 244 -14.63 28.27 2.24
C MET A 244 -13.90 28.11 3.58
N ALA A 245 -14.61 27.95 4.71
CA ALA A 245 -13.95 27.74 6.00
C ALA A 245 -14.19 26.29 6.45
N ASP A 246 -13.20 25.42 6.20
CA ASP A 246 -13.18 24.09 6.81
C ASP A 246 -13.03 24.25 8.35
N PRO A 247 -13.77 23.50 9.18
CA PRO A 247 -13.66 23.59 10.62
C PRO A 247 -12.26 23.15 11.10
N ALA A 248 -11.72 23.83 12.11
CA ALA A 248 -10.50 23.40 12.77
C ALA A 248 -10.78 22.12 13.57
N LEU A 249 -10.41 20.98 13.00
CA LEU A 249 -10.52 19.66 13.62
C LEU A 249 -9.13 19.08 13.86
N PRO A 250 -8.90 18.41 15.01
CA PRO A 250 -7.67 17.63 15.19
C PRO A 250 -7.61 16.51 14.15
N SER A 251 -6.41 15.97 13.93
CA SER A 251 -6.25 14.81 13.04
C SER A 251 -7.02 13.62 13.62
N VAL A 252 -8.00 13.14 12.85
CA VAL A 252 -8.78 11.96 13.22
C VAL A 252 -7.95 10.69 13.10
N LEU A 253 -6.98 10.64 12.19
CA LEU A 253 -6.07 9.51 12.05
C LEU A 253 -4.71 9.84 12.69
N ARG A 254 -4.26 9.00 13.61
CA ARG A 254 -2.89 9.00 14.15
C ARG A 254 -2.29 7.62 13.97
N LEU A 255 -0.98 7.52 13.84
CA LEU A 255 -0.30 6.23 13.69
C LEU A 255 0.60 5.98 14.89
N GLY A 256 0.56 4.75 15.38
CA GLY A 256 1.47 4.24 16.39
C GLY A 256 2.31 3.11 15.83
N SER A 257 3.37 2.76 16.53
CA SER A 257 4.20 1.59 16.23
C SER A 257 4.71 0.98 17.52
N TRP A 258 4.65 -0.35 17.61
CA TRP A 258 5.36 -1.14 18.61
C TRP A 258 6.72 -1.62 18.10
N ILE A 259 6.96 -1.52 16.79
CA ILE A 259 8.18 -2.01 16.15
C ILE A 259 9.38 -1.18 16.62
N GLY A 260 10.35 -1.86 17.24
CA GLY A 260 11.53 -1.24 17.87
C GLY A 260 11.27 -0.66 19.27
N GLY A 261 10.04 -0.72 19.79
CA GLY A 261 9.68 -0.19 21.11
C GLY A 261 9.13 -1.25 22.09
N ASP A 262 8.45 -2.27 21.58
CA ASP A 262 7.94 -3.37 22.41
C ASP A 262 9.09 -4.31 22.82
N ARG A 263 9.27 -4.48 24.12
CA ARG A 263 10.37 -5.25 24.73
C ARG A 263 9.87 -6.51 25.42
N ASP A 264 8.55 -6.75 25.43
CA ASP A 264 7.98 -7.88 26.12
C ASP A 264 8.44 -9.20 25.48
N GLY A 265 9.19 -10.01 26.24
CA GLY A 265 9.77 -11.26 25.77
C GLY A 265 10.84 -11.15 24.66
N HIS A 266 11.28 -9.94 24.27
CA HIS A 266 12.17 -9.75 23.13
C HIS A 266 13.53 -9.11 23.52
N PRO A 267 14.56 -9.90 23.88
CA PRO A 267 15.85 -9.37 24.36
C PRO A 267 16.58 -8.51 23.33
N GLY A 268 16.29 -8.68 22.04
CA GLY A 268 16.87 -7.86 20.97
C GLY A 268 16.41 -6.40 20.95
N VAL A 269 15.33 -6.03 21.66
CA VAL A 269 14.87 -4.64 21.74
C VAL A 269 15.48 -3.98 22.98
N THR A 270 16.62 -3.32 22.78
CA THR A 270 17.33 -2.55 23.81
C THR A 270 16.90 -1.08 23.82
N ALA A 271 17.31 -0.31 24.84
CA ALA A 271 17.09 1.14 24.87
C ALA A 271 17.71 1.83 23.64
N ASP A 272 18.92 1.44 23.26
CA ASP A 272 19.59 1.95 22.06
C ASP A 272 18.78 1.64 20.80
N VAL A 273 18.23 0.43 20.67
CA VAL A 273 17.37 0.06 19.53
C VAL A 273 16.13 0.95 19.48
N THR A 274 15.48 1.20 20.62
CA THR A 274 14.30 2.07 20.71
C THR A 274 14.62 3.51 20.34
N GLU A 275 15.74 4.06 20.80
CA GLU A 275 16.18 5.40 20.40
C GLU A 275 16.46 5.48 18.90
N HIS A 276 17.18 4.49 18.35
CA HIS A 276 17.45 4.42 16.91
C HIS A 276 16.15 4.27 16.11
N ALA A 277 15.19 3.47 16.57
CA ALA A 277 13.89 3.33 15.93
C ALA A 277 13.16 4.68 15.85
N ALA A 278 13.15 5.45 16.94
CA ALA A 278 12.54 6.77 16.98
C ALA A 278 13.25 7.75 16.01
N ARG A 279 14.58 7.74 15.95
CA ARG A 279 15.35 8.57 15.01
C ARG A 279 15.04 8.24 13.54
N ILE A 280 14.97 6.95 13.19
CA ILE A 280 14.60 6.51 11.83
C ILE A 280 13.17 6.97 11.51
N GLN A 281 12.21 6.78 12.43
CA GLN A 281 10.83 7.24 12.21
C GLN A 281 10.76 8.77 12.01
N ALA A 282 11.49 9.55 12.82
CA ALA A 282 11.56 11.00 12.69
C ALA A 282 12.14 11.44 11.33
N ASP A 283 13.24 10.82 10.87
CA ASP A 283 13.84 11.08 9.56
C ASP A 283 12.83 10.90 8.42
N HIS A 284 12.06 9.81 8.43
CA HIS A 284 11.03 9.57 7.42
C HIS A 284 9.91 10.63 7.41
N VAL A 285 9.47 11.10 8.59
CA VAL A 285 8.50 12.20 8.70
C VAL A 285 9.08 13.50 8.15
N LEU A 286 10.32 13.83 8.50
CA LEU A 286 11.01 15.05 8.05
C LEU A 286 11.21 15.05 6.53
N ARG A 287 11.63 13.93 5.94
CA ARG A 287 11.73 13.78 4.48
C ARG A 287 10.40 13.97 3.78
N GLY A 288 9.31 13.45 4.36
CA GLY A 288 7.97 13.69 3.85
C GLY A 288 7.62 15.19 3.87
N HIS A 289 7.89 15.88 4.99
CA HIS A 289 7.64 17.32 5.11
C HIS A 289 8.49 18.14 4.15
N GLN A 290 9.77 17.79 3.99
CA GLN A 290 10.66 18.42 3.02
C GLN A 290 10.09 18.28 1.60
N ALA A 291 9.65 17.08 1.20
CA ALA A 291 9.05 16.86 -0.12
C ALA A 291 7.79 17.72 -0.34
N VAL A 292 6.96 17.88 0.70
CA VAL A 292 5.78 18.78 0.65
C VAL A 292 6.21 20.23 0.51
N ALA A 293 7.16 20.69 1.33
CA ALA A 293 7.67 22.06 1.30
C ALA A 293 8.26 22.40 -0.07
N THR A 294 9.14 21.55 -0.62
CA THR A 294 9.70 21.71 -1.98
C THR A 294 8.61 21.85 -3.04
N ARG A 295 7.59 20.99 -3.00
CA ARG A 295 6.46 21.08 -3.94
C ARG A 295 5.69 22.39 -3.79
N LEU A 296 5.45 22.84 -2.56
CA LEU A 296 4.73 24.10 -2.30
C LEU A 296 5.53 25.31 -2.78
N MET A 297 6.85 25.34 -2.54
CA MET A 297 7.74 26.39 -3.06
C MET A 297 7.67 26.50 -4.60
N GLN A 298 7.55 25.37 -5.29
CA GLN A 298 7.44 25.34 -6.76
C GLN A 298 6.05 25.69 -7.29
N THR A 299 5.00 25.62 -6.46
CA THR A 299 3.60 25.75 -6.91
C THR A 299 2.95 27.06 -6.45
N ILE A 300 3.28 27.53 -5.25
CA ILE A 300 2.69 28.72 -4.65
C ILE A 300 3.64 29.90 -4.91
N ALA A 301 3.43 30.57 -6.03
CA ALA A 301 4.13 31.81 -6.42
C ALA A 301 3.18 33.02 -6.39
N ALA A 302 2.17 33.00 -5.52
CA ALA A 302 1.16 34.05 -5.49
C ALA A 302 1.77 35.36 -4.97
N ALA A 303 1.73 36.41 -5.81
CA ALA A 303 2.04 37.76 -5.38
C ALA A 303 0.90 38.30 -4.50
N VAL A 304 1.20 38.59 -3.23
CA VAL A 304 0.26 39.21 -2.30
C VAL A 304 0.73 40.63 -2.04
N PRO A 305 -0.11 41.67 -2.22
CA PRO A 305 0.26 43.03 -1.84
C PRO A 305 0.68 43.08 -0.37
N ALA A 306 1.77 43.80 -0.05
CA ALA A 306 2.29 43.87 1.31
C ALA A 306 1.23 44.29 2.35
N SER A 307 0.26 45.13 1.95
CA SER A 307 -0.87 45.55 2.79
C SER A 307 -1.88 44.45 3.14
N ARG A 308 -1.80 43.29 2.48
CA ARG A 308 -2.65 42.11 2.70
C ARG A 308 -1.90 40.92 3.29
N VAL A 309 -0.59 41.05 3.48
CA VAL A 309 0.20 40.03 4.18
C VAL A 309 -0.08 40.17 5.66
N ASP A 310 -0.39 39.05 6.31
CA ASP A 310 -0.54 39.02 7.76
C ASP A 310 0.76 39.49 8.44
N ARG A 311 0.63 40.32 9.49
CA ARG A 311 1.81 40.94 10.14
C ARG A 311 2.75 39.91 10.75
N GLU A 312 2.20 38.84 11.34
CA GLU A 312 3.02 37.79 11.94
C GLU A 312 3.81 37.05 10.85
N LEU A 313 3.16 36.76 9.72
CA LEU A 313 3.83 36.16 8.57
C LEU A 313 4.93 37.08 8.01
N ALA A 314 4.67 38.38 7.89
CA ALA A 314 5.65 39.33 7.36
C ALA A 314 6.91 39.42 8.24
N VAL A 315 6.76 39.41 9.58
CA VAL A 315 7.91 39.39 10.50
C VAL A 315 8.71 38.12 10.35
N ARG A 316 8.06 36.95 10.31
CA ARG A 316 8.77 35.67 10.14
C ARG A 316 9.53 35.58 8.82
N LEU A 317 8.96 36.11 7.73
CA LEU A 317 9.66 36.12 6.43
C LEU A 317 10.91 36.99 6.45
N LEU A 318 10.93 38.08 7.23
CA LEU A 318 12.13 38.90 7.41
C LEU A 318 13.18 38.16 8.25
N ASP A 319 12.77 37.53 9.36
CA ASP A 319 13.66 36.74 10.20
C ASP A 319 14.27 35.57 9.40
N ASP A 320 13.46 34.88 8.58
CA ASP A 320 13.92 33.78 7.74
C ASP A 320 14.91 34.24 6.66
N ALA A 321 14.74 35.46 6.10
CA ALA A 321 15.66 36.03 5.12
C ALA A 321 17.05 36.33 5.72
N ASP A 322 17.10 36.70 7.00
CA ASP A 322 18.36 36.93 7.72
C ASP A 322 19.08 35.60 8.06
N VAL A 323 18.31 34.56 8.39
CA VAL A 323 18.84 33.23 8.77
C VAL A 323 19.23 32.40 7.55
N PHE A 324 18.52 32.56 6.43
CA PHE A 324 18.71 31.80 5.19
C PHE A 324 18.87 32.72 3.97
N PRO A 325 19.97 33.47 3.86
CA PRO A 325 20.15 34.50 2.82
C PRO A 325 20.25 33.93 1.40
N ASP A 326 20.52 32.63 1.25
CA ASP A 326 20.69 31.93 -0.02
C ASP A 326 19.43 31.16 -0.49
N LEU A 327 18.33 31.21 0.27
CA LEU A 327 17.02 30.66 -0.10
C LEU A 327 16.14 31.74 -0.76
#